data_AF-A0A2V9DB30-F1
#
_entry.id   AF-A0A2V9DB30-F1
#
_cell.length_a   1.000
_cell.length_b   1.000
_cell.length_c   1.000
_cell.angle_alpha   90.00
_cell.angle_beta   90.00
_cell.angle_gamma   90.00
#
_symmetry.space_group_name_H-M   'P 1'
#
loop_
_entity.id
_entity.type
_entity.pdbx_description
1 polymer ?
#
loop_
_entity_poly.entity_id
_entity_poly.type
_entity_poly.pdbx_seq_one_letter_code
_entity_poly.pdbx_strand_id
1 'polypeptide(L)'
;MNEPVFDLRDKPARKLSTLPCISSEKRLKRTELRAIIGEEAVRLCLDTCGRGLRAIVLTGSLARDEATFVEEDSGWQLLGDADFFLVYEQTSRLPSDGDLVPLISAIEDSLFARGICGQIGLGAVHPTYLRRLKPRIATYELRTCGRVLWGDAGILSLIPSFSAGEISREDAWRMLCNRAIEFLGHAAETPPGEAESSSSFRYAAIKLILDTATSYLVFAGAYEPSFRRRAVRLCQLARESAALSAAPFSLKQFADQVSACTAWKISGSEKSCDLRPAVWKEAVRHACALWRWELVQLTGAPANLSEDALWTRWVSRLTAPQTARGWLSLARRRGWSKSWRSWPRWVGLSRHGPPRYAMYRVAAGLLSRLSDSAEMGGTPFRLGSNWGELRALLPEGAPASVGLEDSWQKLAADLSWNYKSFLLGTDA
;
A
#
# COMPACT_ATOMS: atom_id res chain seq x y z
N MET A 1 -14.67 13.00 -9.18
CA MET A 1 -13.75 13.65 -8.23
C MET A 1 -12.57 12.74 -8.10
N ASN A 2 -11.37 13.24 -8.35
CA ASN A 2 -10.16 12.46 -8.19
C ASN A 2 -9.81 12.45 -6.69
N GLU A 3 -9.48 11.29 -6.14
CA GLU A 3 -8.79 11.27 -4.85
C GLU A 3 -7.47 12.04 -4.98
N PRO A 4 -7.05 12.78 -3.95
CA PRO A 4 -5.73 13.37 -3.95
C PRO A 4 -4.69 12.25 -4.14
N VAL A 5 -3.83 12.42 -5.13
CA VAL A 5 -2.74 11.49 -5.39
C VAL A 5 -1.59 11.91 -4.49
N PHE A 6 -1.34 11.14 -3.44
CA PHE A 6 -0.23 11.40 -2.52
C PHE A 6 1.13 11.00 -3.12
N ASP A 7 1.13 10.05 -4.06
CA ASP A 7 2.31 9.58 -4.77
C ASP A 7 2.39 10.24 -6.16
N LEU A 8 2.90 11.48 -6.18
CA LEU A 8 3.09 12.24 -7.42
C LEU A 8 4.41 11.91 -8.13
N ARG A 9 5.24 10.98 -7.62
CA ARG A 9 6.60 10.76 -8.13
C ARG A 9 7.10 9.32 -8.05
N ASP A 10 7.49 8.77 -9.21
CA ASP A 10 8.38 7.61 -9.31
C ASP A 10 9.86 8.09 -9.19
N LYS A 11 10.23 8.71 -8.06
CA LYS A 11 11.64 9.08 -7.78
C LYS A 11 12.31 8.00 -6.93
N PRO A 12 13.53 7.55 -7.25
CA PRO A 12 14.30 6.72 -6.33
C PRO A 12 14.54 7.50 -5.03
N ALA A 13 14.39 6.82 -3.89
CA ALA A 13 14.69 7.41 -2.59
C ALA A 13 16.13 7.95 -2.60
N ARG A 14 16.32 9.22 -2.20
CA ARG A 14 17.65 9.79 -2.02
C ARG A 14 18.34 9.01 -0.90
N LYS A 15 19.61 8.65 -1.08
CA LYS A 15 20.41 8.02 -0.03
C LYS A 15 21.11 9.09 0.80
N LEU A 16 21.09 8.95 2.12
CA LEU A 16 21.76 9.87 3.06
C LEU A 16 23.30 9.79 2.98
N SER A 17 23.86 8.78 2.29
CA SER A 17 25.31 8.57 2.12
C SER A 17 26.04 9.72 1.40
N THR A 18 25.34 10.76 0.93
CA THR A 18 25.89 11.93 0.24
C THR A 18 25.94 13.19 1.10
N LEU A 19 25.46 13.16 2.35
CA LEU A 19 25.54 14.31 3.25
C LEU A 19 26.94 14.45 3.88
N PRO A 20 27.46 15.68 4.03
CA PRO A 20 28.62 15.91 4.88
C PRO A 20 28.30 15.49 6.31
N CYS A 21 29.26 14.83 6.96
CA CYS A 21 29.13 14.30 8.33
C CYS A 21 28.66 15.42 9.28
N ILE A 22 27.43 15.31 9.78
CA ILE A 22 26.85 16.25 10.74
C ILE A 22 27.65 16.10 12.05
N SER A 23 28.18 17.20 12.59
CA SER A 23 28.98 17.14 13.82
C SER A 23 28.17 16.53 14.98
N SER A 24 28.82 15.70 15.78
CA SER A 24 28.20 14.83 16.80
C SER A 24 27.42 15.55 17.92
N GLU A 25 27.41 16.88 17.96
CA GLU A 25 26.94 17.64 19.13
C GLU A 25 25.42 17.90 19.17
N LYS A 26 24.65 17.64 18.11
CA LYS A 26 23.17 17.66 18.16
C LYS A 26 22.54 16.58 17.29
N ARG A 27 22.70 15.32 17.68
CA ARG A 27 21.96 14.22 17.03
C ARG A 27 20.47 14.33 17.38
N LEU A 28 19.63 14.45 16.36
CA LEU A 28 18.16 14.53 16.52
C LEU A 28 17.63 13.29 17.23
N LYS A 29 16.75 13.47 18.22
CA LYS A 29 16.10 12.33 18.87
C LYS A 29 14.94 11.87 18.01
N ARG A 30 14.76 10.55 17.93
CA ARG A 30 13.66 9.94 17.20
C ARG A 30 12.28 10.51 17.57
N THR A 31 12.08 10.81 18.85
CA THR A 31 10.83 11.37 19.39
C THR A 31 10.49 12.75 18.83
N GLU A 32 11.46 13.45 18.25
CA GLU A 32 11.31 14.81 17.69
C GLU A 32 11.00 14.78 16.19
N LEU A 33 11.31 13.68 15.48
CA LEU A 33 11.26 13.61 14.01
C LEU A 33 9.88 13.95 13.43
N ARG A 34 8.80 13.46 14.06
CA ARG A 34 7.43 13.79 13.64
C ARG A 34 7.16 15.28 13.73
N ALA A 35 7.55 15.91 14.83
CA ALA A 35 7.33 17.33 15.04
C ALA A 35 8.10 18.15 13.99
N ILE A 36 9.36 17.80 13.76
CA ILE A 36 10.21 18.43 12.73
C ILE A 36 9.59 18.31 11.34
N ILE A 37 9.16 17.10 10.95
CA ILE A 37 8.51 16.87 9.64
C ILE A 37 7.22 17.68 9.51
N GLY A 38 6.40 17.71 10.56
CA GLY A 38 5.16 18.49 10.59
C GLY A 38 5.41 20.00 10.50
N GLU A 39 6.37 20.53 11.25
CA GLU A 39 6.74 21.95 11.26
C GLU A 39 7.26 22.42 9.91
N GLU A 40 8.18 21.68 9.27
CA GLU A 40 8.69 22.02 7.95
C GLU A 40 7.61 21.98 6.88
N ALA A 41 6.75 20.96 6.91
CA ALA A 41 5.63 20.85 5.98
C ALA A 41 4.65 22.02 6.15
N VAL A 42 4.25 22.34 7.39
CA VAL A 42 3.34 23.46 7.68
C VAL A 42 3.94 24.79 7.22
N ARG A 43 5.20 25.07 7.59
CA ARG A 43 5.88 26.32 7.25
C ARG A 43 5.90 26.55 5.74
N LEU A 44 6.42 25.59 4.98
CA LEU A 44 6.56 25.74 3.52
C LEU A 44 5.21 25.76 2.79
N CYS A 45 4.21 25.01 3.28
CA CYS A 45 2.85 25.09 2.73
C CYS A 45 2.23 26.47 2.94
N LEU A 46 2.39 27.08 4.12
CA LEU A 46 1.86 28.41 4.39
C LEU A 46 2.57 29.48 3.55
N ASP A 47 3.90 29.40 3.44
CA ASP A 47 4.71 30.34 2.67
C ASP A 47 4.38 30.30 1.16
N THR A 48 4.08 29.11 0.62
CA THR A 48 3.92 28.90 -0.83
C THR A 48 2.47 28.95 -1.29
N CYS A 49 1.56 28.32 -0.54
CA CYS A 49 0.19 28.07 -0.96
C CYS A 49 -0.85 28.29 0.16
N GLY A 50 -0.54 29.14 1.14
CA GLY A 50 -1.42 29.43 2.30
C GLY A 50 -2.70 30.19 1.97
N ARG A 51 -2.79 30.85 0.80
CA ARG A 51 -4.00 31.61 0.42
C ARG A 51 -5.20 30.68 0.27
N GLY A 52 -6.22 30.91 1.09
CA GLY A 52 -7.44 30.10 1.09
C GLY A 52 -7.28 28.71 1.74
N LEU A 53 -6.13 28.45 2.37
CA LEU A 53 -5.90 27.24 3.15
C LEU A 53 -6.63 27.36 4.49
N ARG A 54 -7.44 26.35 4.82
CA ARG A 54 -8.24 26.27 6.04
C ARG A 54 -7.62 25.37 7.10
N ALA A 55 -6.98 24.28 6.67
CA ALA A 55 -6.29 23.36 7.58
C ALA A 55 -5.20 22.55 6.87
N ILE A 56 -4.20 22.13 7.63
CA ILE A 56 -3.21 21.13 7.23
C ILE A 56 -3.39 19.91 8.16
N VAL A 57 -3.62 18.75 7.57
CA VAL A 57 -3.90 17.51 8.30
C VAL A 57 -2.86 16.46 7.95
N LEU A 58 -2.14 15.96 8.95
CA LEU A 58 -1.26 14.80 8.84
C LEU A 58 -2.07 13.50 8.97
N THR A 59 -1.77 12.53 8.10
CA THR A 59 -2.40 11.19 8.11
C THR A 59 -1.34 10.07 8.10
N GLY A 60 -1.79 8.83 7.93
CA GLY A 60 -0.92 7.68 7.75
C GLY A 60 -0.22 7.23 9.03
N SER A 61 0.89 6.51 8.89
CA SER A 61 1.63 5.99 10.05
C SER A 61 2.28 7.07 10.90
N LEU A 62 2.62 8.23 10.31
CA LEU A 62 3.26 9.32 11.03
C LEU A 62 2.29 10.02 12.00
N ALA A 63 1.02 10.20 11.62
CA ALA A 63 -0.03 10.73 12.50
C ALA A 63 -0.29 9.86 13.75
N ARG A 64 -0.01 8.56 13.63
CA ARG A 64 -0.25 7.51 14.65
C ARG A 64 0.94 7.25 15.58
N ASP A 65 2.08 7.92 15.38
CA ASP A 65 3.33 7.58 16.05
C ASP A 65 3.77 6.12 15.78
N GLU A 66 3.56 5.67 14.53
CA GLU A 66 3.89 4.33 14.02
C GLU A 66 4.73 4.37 12.74
N ALA A 67 5.30 5.55 12.42
CA ALA A 67 6.27 5.70 11.35
C ALA A 67 7.59 4.96 11.67
N THR A 68 8.17 4.35 10.64
CA THR A 68 9.44 3.62 10.78
C THR A 68 10.59 4.55 10.42
N PHE A 69 11.40 4.86 11.43
CA PHE A 69 12.61 5.63 11.27
C PHE A 69 13.79 4.70 11.51
N VAL A 70 14.71 4.65 10.55
CA VAL A 70 15.99 3.95 10.66
C VAL A 70 17.08 4.99 10.82
N GLU A 71 17.94 4.78 11.80
CA GLU A 71 19.10 5.63 12.01
C GLU A 71 20.21 5.19 11.04
N GLU A 72 20.72 6.15 10.27
CA GLU A 72 21.88 5.99 9.38
C GLU A 72 23.04 6.86 9.90
N ASP A 73 24.25 6.66 9.38
CA ASP A 73 25.46 7.37 9.84
C ASP A 73 25.32 8.90 9.75
N SER A 74 24.59 9.39 8.74
CA SER A 74 24.40 10.81 8.45
C SER A 74 23.01 11.35 8.81
N GLY A 75 22.14 10.56 9.45
CA GLY A 75 20.80 11.04 9.84
C GLY A 75 19.75 9.97 10.07
N TRP A 76 18.50 10.32 9.74
CA TRP A 76 17.33 9.46 9.90
C TRP A 76 16.65 9.22 8.55
N GLN A 77 16.44 7.96 8.20
CA GLN A 77 15.64 7.54 7.06
C GLN A 77 14.23 7.16 7.51
N LEU A 78 13.21 7.81 6.94
CA LEU A 78 11.82 7.39 7.02
C LEU A 78 11.59 6.30 5.95
N LEU A 79 11.25 5.07 6.36
CA LEU A 79 10.99 3.95 5.43
C LEU A 79 9.57 3.96 4.82
N GLY A 80 8.86 5.07 4.91
CA GLY A 80 7.55 5.26 4.27
C GLY A 80 7.31 6.73 4.00
N ASP A 81 6.05 7.10 3.89
CA ASP A 81 5.68 8.45 3.48
C ASP A 81 5.10 9.24 4.65
N ALA A 82 5.24 10.57 4.58
CA ALA A 82 4.50 11.51 5.40
C ALA A 82 3.45 12.21 4.54
N ASP A 83 2.18 11.83 4.73
CA ASP A 83 1.07 12.30 3.93
C ASP A 83 0.29 13.42 4.62
N PHE A 84 0.04 14.50 3.89
CA PHE A 84 -0.68 15.68 4.37
C PHE A 84 -1.83 16.05 3.46
N PHE A 85 -3.03 16.19 4.03
CA PHE A 85 -4.12 16.86 3.34
C PHE A 85 -4.01 18.37 3.53
N LEU A 86 -4.01 19.11 2.43
CA LEU A 86 -4.15 20.56 2.40
C LEU A 86 -5.62 20.89 2.14
N VAL A 87 -6.34 21.29 3.18
CA VAL A 87 -7.79 21.55 3.09
C VAL A 87 -8.02 23.02 2.80
N TYR A 88 -8.49 23.34 1.60
CA TYR A 88 -8.77 24.70 1.16
C TYR A 88 -10.24 25.07 1.33
N GLU A 89 -10.52 26.36 1.51
CA GLU A 89 -11.88 26.89 1.49
C GLU A 89 -12.64 26.44 0.24
N GLN A 90 -13.96 26.27 0.37
CA GLN A 90 -14.79 25.65 -0.67
C GLN A 90 -14.78 26.42 -2.00
N THR A 91 -14.54 27.74 -1.94
CA THR A 91 -14.49 28.66 -3.08
C THR A 91 -13.07 28.92 -3.56
N SER A 92 -12.04 28.43 -2.86
CA SER A 92 -10.65 28.64 -3.26
C SER A 92 -10.27 27.72 -4.42
N ARG A 93 -9.28 28.13 -5.20
CA ARG A 93 -8.68 27.25 -6.21
C ARG A 93 -7.71 26.29 -5.52
N LEU A 94 -7.80 25.00 -5.84
CA LEU A 94 -6.80 24.03 -5.40
C LEU A 94 -5.49 24.21 -6.20
N PRO A 95 -4.31 24.08 -5.57
CA PRO A 95 -3.04 24.01 -6.28
C PRO A 95 -3.05 22.82 -7.25
N SER A 96 -2.41 23.02 -8.40
CA SER A 96 -2.20 21.97 -9.39
C SER A 96 -1.00 21.08 -9.04
N ASP A 97 -0.84 19.94 -9.71
CA ASP A 97 0.35 19.10 -9.56
C ASP A 97 1.64 19.87 -9.86
N GLY A 98 1.58 20.84 -10.80
CA GLY A 98 2.69 21.73 -11.13
C GLY A 98 3.09 22.67 -9.99
N ASP A 99 2.17 22.96 -9.06
CA ASP A 99 2.43 23.76 -7.86
C ASP A 99 2.89 22.87 -6.69
N LEU A 100 2.28 21.69 -6.53
CA LEU A 100 2.57 20.78 -5.42
C LEU A 100 3.92 20.06 -5.58
N VAL A 101 4.31 19.68 -6.79
CA VAL A 101 5.57 18.94 -7.01
C VAL A 101 6.80 19.77 -6.61
N PRO A 102 6.95 21.05 -6.97
CA PRO A 102 8.04 21.89 -6.46
C PRO A 102 8.02 22.02 -4.94
N LEU A 103 6.84 22.25 -4.35
CA LEU A 103 6.68 22.39 -2.90
C LEU A 103 7.09 21.13 -2.14
N ILE A 104 6.67 19.95 -2.59
CA ILE A 104 7.12 18.66 -2.04
C ILE A 104 8.66 18.57 -2.07
N SER A 105 9.30 19.01 -3.18
CA SER A 105 10.77 18.95 -3.29
C SER A 105 11.42 19.87 -2.27
N ALA A 106 10.89 21.08 -2.09
CA ALA A 106 11.40 22.04 -1.13
C ALA A 106 11.28 21.53 0.32
N ILE A 107 10.19 20.83 0.67
CA ILE A 107 10.04 20.21 1.99
C ILE A 107 11.06 19.09 2.17
N GLU A 108 11.17 18.18 1.20
CA GLU A 108 12.15 17.09 1.23
C GLU A 108 13.60 17.61 1.30
N ASP A 109 13.94 18.66 0.55
CA ASP A 109 15.25 19.31 0.57
C ASP A 109 15.53 19.96 1.94
N SER A 110 14.53 20.63 2.54
CA SER A 110 14.64 21.22 3.88
C SER A 110 14.86 20.15 4.95
N LEU A 111 14.12 19.04 4.89
CA LEU A 111 14.29 17.91 5.80
C LEU A 111 15.65 17.25 5.62
N PHE A 112 16.10 17.08 4.38
CA PHE A 112 17.40 16.51 4.07
C PHE A 112 18.53 17.35 4.63
N ALA A 113 18.44 18.68 4.54
CA ALA A 113 19.39 19.62 5.16
C ALA A 113 19.44 19.50 6.70
N ARG A 114 18.38 18.97 7.33
CA ARG A 114 18.29 18.67 8.76
C ARG A 114 18.66 17.22 9.10
N GLY A 115 19.18 16.45 8.14
CA GLY A 115 19.54 15.04 8.33
C GLY A 115 18.36 14.09 8.38
N ILE A 116 17.23 14.43 7.76
CA ILE A 116 16.04 13.56 7.66
C ILE A 116 15.77 13.29 6.18
N CYS A 117 15.82 12.03 5.78
CA CYS A 117 15.38 11.62 4.45
C CYS A 117 14.04 10.90 4.53
N GLY A 118 13.07 11.33 3.74
CA GLY A 118 11.74 10.74 3.68
C GLY A 118 10.95 11.32 2.52
N GLN A 119 9.93 10.60 2.08
CA GLN A 119 9.03 11.04 1.02
C GLN A 119 7.85 11.83 1.62
N ILE A 120 7.48 12.91 0.96
CA ILE A 120 6.35 13.76 1.38
C ILE A 120 5.23 13.68 0.35
N GLY A 121 4.03 13.33 0.83
CA GLY A 121 2.80 13.35 0.03
C GLY A 121 1.95 14.57 0.39
N LEU A 122 1.57 15.39 -0.60
CA LEU A 122 0.63 16.50 -0.40
C LEU A 122 -0.65 16.29 -1.23
N GLY A 123 -1.79 16.27 -0.57
CA GLY A 123 -3.11 16.11 -1.19
C GLY A 123 -4.00 17.33 -0.96
N ALA A 124 -4.19 18.16 -1.99
CA ALA A 124 -5.07 19.33 -1.88
C ALA A 124 -6.55 18.95 -2.10
N VAL A 125 -7.41 19.34 -1.15
CA VAL A 125 -8.84 18.99 -1.16
C VAL A 125 -9.73 20.12 -0.64
N HIS A 126 -11.02 20.03 -0.95
CA HIS A 126 -12.05 20.87 -0.32
C HIS A 126 -12.76 20.14 0.84
N PRO A 127 -13.40 20.86 1.77
CA PRO A 127 -14.29 20.29 2.79
C PRO A 127 -15.31 19.29 2.25
N THR A 128 -15.83 19.50 1.03
CA THR A 128 -16.79 18.57 0.40
C THR A 128 -16.18 17.20 0.09
N TYR A 129 -14.85 17.08 -0.10
CA TYR A 129 -14.19 15.80 -0.22
C TYR A 129 -14.32 15.00 1.09
N LEU A 130 -13.98 15.62 2.23
CA LEU A 130 -14.07 14.98 3.55
C LEU A 130 -15.50 14.52 3.87
N ARG A 131 -16.50 15.36 3.57
CA ARG A 131 -17.93 15.03 3.77
C ARG A 131 -18.44 13.84 2.93
N ARG A 132 -17.73 13.49 1.86
CA ARG A 132 -18.11 12.43 0.91
C ARG A 132 -17.26 11.17 1.05
N LEU A 133 -16.31 11.14 1.98
CA LEU A 133 -15.50 9.95 2.23
C LEU A 133 -16.40 8.79 2.67
N LYS A 134 -16.13 7.61 2.09
CA LYS A 134 -16.89 6.38 2.33
C LYS A 134 -16.31 5.62 3.53
N PRO A 135 -17.07 4.68 4.13
CA PRO A 135 -16.57 3.73 5.12
C PRO A 135 -15.46 2.80 4.60
N ARG A 136 -14.23 3.32 4.50
CA ARG A 136 -13.00 2.63 4.09
C ARG A 136 -12.01 2.62 5.25
N ILE A 137 -11.05 1.69 5.22
CA ILE A 137 -9.96 1.60 6.20
C ILE A 137 -9.25 2.96 6.32
N ALA A 138 -8.80 3.52 5.19
CA ALA A 138 -8.08 4.80 5.17
C ALA A 138 -8.92 5.97 5.73
N THR A 139 -10.22 6.00 5.45
CA THR A 139 -11.13 7.02 6.00
C THR A 139 -11.31 6.88 7.50
N TYR A 140 -11.45 5.64 7.99
CA TYR A 140 -11.58 5.38 9.42
C TYR A 140 -10.31 5.78 10.17
N GLU A 141 -9.14 5.45 9.61
CA GLU A 141 -7.86 5.85 10.18
C GLU A 141 -7.65 7.38 10.13
N LEU A 142 -8.00 8.05 9.03
CA LEU A 142 -7.93 9.51 8.94
C LEU A 142 -8.80 10.18 10.00
N ARG A 143 -10.04 9.73 10.18
CA ARG A 143 -10.96 10.29 11.18
C ARG A 143 -10.47 10.04 12.61
N THR A 144 -9.97 8.84 12.90
CA THR A 144 -9.67 8.41 14.27
C THR A 144 -8.27 8.82 14.73
N CYS A 145 -7.33 8.84 13.79
CA CYS A 145 -5.90 9.02 14.08
C CYS A 145 -5.27 10.22 13.38
N GLY A 146 -5.96 10.87 12.44
CA GLY A 146 -5.47 12.06 11.78
C GLY A 146 -5.15 13.18 12.76
N ARG A 147 -4.16 14.02 12.42
CA ARG A 147 -3.72 15.15 13.24
C ARG A 147 -3.87 16.44 12.47
N VAL A 148 -4.65 17.38 12.99
CA VAL A 148 -4.63 18.75 12.47
C VAL A 148 -3.36 19.42 12.98
N LEU A 149 -2.45 19.77 12.07
CA LEU A 149 -1.20 20.44 12.42
C LEU A 149 -1.32 21.96 12.40
N TRP A 150 -2.26 22.48 11.61
CA TRP A 150 -2.52 23.91 11.49
C TRP A 150 -3.96 24.17 11.05
N GLY A 151 -4.55 25.29 11.49
CA GLY A 151 -5.85 25.79 11.06
C GLY A 151 -7.03 25.23 11.87
N ASP A 152 -8.14 24.93 11.19
CA ASP A 152 -9.39 24.47 11.80
C ASP A 152 -9.25 23.10 12.49
N ALA A 153 -9.17 23.09 13.83
CA ALA A 153 -9.08 21.88 14.65
C ALA A 153 -10.28 20.92 14.48
N GLY A 154 -11.44 21.43 14.05
CA GLY A 154 -12.65 20.66 13.83
C GLY A 154 -12.75 20.04 12.43
N ILE A 155 -11.78 20.25 11.53
CA ILE A 155 -11.92 19.90 10.12
C ILE A 155 -12.19 18.41 9.87
N LEU A 156 -11.61 17.53 10.68
CA LEU A 156 -11.81 16.07 10.57
C LEU A 156 -13.20 15.61 11.01
N SER A 157 -13.94 16.43 11.76
CA SER A 157 -15.33 16.13 12.13
C SER A 157 -16.26 16.15 10.93
N LEU A 158 -15.85 16.77 9.81
CA LEU A 158 -16.57 16.76 8.53
C LEU A 158 -16.67 15.38 7.89
N ILE A 159 -15.76 14.47 8.22
CA ILE A 159 -15.83 13.08 7.76
C ILE A 159 -17.10 12.46 8.37
N PRO A 160 -17.93 11.70 7.63
CA PRO A 160 -19.07 11.02 8.23
C PRO A 160 -18.62 10.08 9.37
N SER A 161 -19.40 10.00 10.45
CA SER A 161 -19.18 9.01 11.50
C SER A 161 -19.65 7.63 11.03
N PHE A 162 -18.83 6.61 11.24
CA PHE A 162 -19.19 5.21 11.04
C PHE A 162 -18.31 4.35 11.97
N SER A 163 -18.78 3.15 12.27
CA SER A 163 -18.09 2.15 13.07
C SER A 163 -17.13 1.31 12.24
N ALA A 164 -16.16 0.65 12.90
CA ALA A 164 -15.26 -0.29 12.24
C ALA A 164 -16.00 -1.43 11.50
N GLY A 165 -17.19 -1.83 11.98
CA GLY A 165 -18.01 -2.87 11.36
C GLY A 165 -18.67 -2.46 10.04
N GLU A 166 -18.72 -1.16 9.73
CA GLU A 166 -19.25 -0.63 8.46
C GLU A 166 -18.19 -0.54 7.37
N ILE A 167 -16.92 -0.82 7.68
CA ILE A 167 -15.84 -0.86 6.70
C ILE A 167 -16.09 -1.99 5.70
N SER A 168 -16.04 -1.66 4.40
CA SER A 168 -16.26 -2.65 3.36
C SER A 168 -15.21 -3.76 3.37
N ARG A 169 -15.66 -5.02 3.38
CA ARG A 169 -14.79 -6.20 3.19
C ARG A 169 -14.05 -6.17 1.85
N GLU A 170 -14.66 -5.57 0.82
CA GLU A 170 -14.01 -5.39 -0.47
C GLU A 170 -12.83 -4.41 -0.38
N ASP A 171 -12.91 -3.38 0.47
CA ASP A 171 -11.82 -2.43 0.70
C ASP A 171 -10.59 -3.12 1.31
N ALA A 172 -10.84 -3.98 2.31
CA ALA A 172 -9.83 -4.83 2.93
C ALA A 172 -9.17 -5.78 1.92
N TRP A 173 -9.97 -6.50 1.13
CA TRP A 173 -9.47 -7.40 0.08
C TRP A 173 -8.65 -6.66 -0.99
N ARG A 174 -9.10 -5.48 -1.44
CA ARG A 174 -8.37 -4.63 -2.39
C ARG A 174 -7.03 -4.16 -1.81
N MET A 175 -6.99 -3.78 -0.53
CA MET A 175 -5.75 -3.40 0.17
C MET A 175 -4.75 -4.56 0.21
N LEU A 176 -5.19 -5.78 0.53
CA LEU A 176 -4.33 -6.97 0.47
C LEU A 176 -3.77 -7.19 -0.94
N CYS A 177 -4.61 -7.06 -1.97
CA CYS A 177 -4.18 -7.22 -3.37
C CYS A 177 -3.17 -6.13 -3.80
N ASN A 178 -3.39 -4.88 -3.42
CA ASN A 178 -2.44 -3.78 -3.67
C ASN A 178 -1.10 -4.06 -2.99
N ARG A 179 -1.14 -4.53 -1.73
CA ARG A 179 0.05 -4.87 -0.97
C ARG A 179 0.82 -6.04 -1.56
N ALA A 180 0.12 -7.06 -2.06
CA ALA A 180 0.71 -8.17 -2.79
C ALA A 180 1.48 -7.70 -4.03
N ILE A 181 0.89 -6.78 -4.80
CA ILE A 181 1.55 -6.19 -5.98
C ILE A 181 2.81 -5.40 -5.58
N GLU A 182 2.73 -4.57 -4.52
CA GLU A 182 3.89 -3.81 -4.02
C GLU A 182 5.02 -4.75 -3.58
N PHE A 183 4.70 -5.81 -2.83
CA PHE A 183 5.66 -6.83 -2.42
C PHE A 183 6.34 -7.50 -3.63
N LEU A 184 5.55 -7.91 -4.63
CA LEU A 184 6.07 -8.51 -5.86
C LEU A 184 6.96 -7.54 -6.65
N GLY A 185 6.64 -6.24 -6.67
CA GLY A 185 7.49 -5.21 -7.27
C GLY A 185 8.87 -5.16 -6.63
N HIS A 186 8.94 -5.10 -5.30
CA HIS A 186 10.23 -5.14 -4.58
C HIS A 186 10.96 -6.47 -4.76
N ALA A 187 10.24 -7.59 -4.84
CA ALA A 187 10.82 -8.90 -5.13
C ALA A 187 11.50 -8.93 -6.51
N ALA A 188 10.91 -8.28 -7.51
CA ALA A 188 11.44 -8.22 -8.88
C ALA A 188 12.68 -7.32 -9.00
N GLU A 189 12.75 -6.26 -8.21
CA GLU A 189 13.88 -5.31 -8.19
C GLU A 189 15.09 -5.84 -7.41
N THR A 190 14.90 -6.86 -6.56
CA THR A 190 15.97 -7.38 -5.73
C THR A 190 16.76 -8.48 -6.47
N PRO A 191 18.10 -8.37 -6.57
CA PRO A 191 18.91 -9.39 -7.22
C PRO A 191 18.74 -10.79 -6.57
N PRO A 192 18.84 -11.87 -7.36
CA PRO A 192 18.84 -13.23 -6.82
C PRO A 192 19.93 -13.40 -5.75
N GLY A 193 19.56 -13.91 -4.57
CA GLY A 193 20.49 -14.10 -3.44
C GLY A 193 20.63 -12.90 -2.49
N GLU A 194 20.12 -11.72 -2.86
CA GLU A 194 20.18 -10.50 -2.03
C GLU A 194 18.82 -10.15 -1.38
N ALA A 195 17.79 -10.96 -1.61
CA ALA A 195 16.46 -10.75 -1.04
C ALA A 195 16.48 -10.62 0.49
N GLU A 196 17.24 -11.49 1.17
CA GLU A 196 17.27 -11.55 2.63
C GLU A 196 18.08 -10.40 3.27
N SER A 197 19.04 -9.83 2.53
CA SER A 197 19.85 -8.68 2.95
C SER A 197 19.22 -7.34 2.56
N SER A 198 18.27 -7.32 1.62
CA SER A 198 17.58 -6.10 1.18
C SER A 198 16.58 -5.59 2.23
N SER A 199 16.88 -4.43 2.82
CA SER A 199 16.00 -3.76 3.78
C SER A 199 14.64 -3.38 3.18
N SER A 200 14.60 -3.02 1.89
CA SER A 200 13.34 -2.68 1.19
C SER A 200 12.47 -3.91 0.98
N PHE A 201 13.05 -5.04 0.59
CA PHE A 201 12.33 -6.31 0.44
C PHE A 201 11.79 -6.80 1.79
N ARG A 202 12.61 -6.75 2.84
CA ARG A 202 12.20 -7.11 4.21
C ARG A 202 11.06 -6.22 4.70
N TYR A 203 11.16 -4.91 4.46
CA TYR A 203 10.10 -3.95 4.79
C TYR A 203 8.80 -4.27 4.05
N ALA A 204 8.87 -4.62 2.76
CA ALA A 204 7.71 -5.00 1.96
C ALA A 204 7.03 -6.28 2.49
N ALA A 205 7.81 -7.30 2.89
CA ALA A 205 7.29 -8.52 3.50
C ALA A 205 6.58 -8.25 4.83
N ILE A 206 7.14 -7.38 5.66
CA ILE A 206 6.54 -6.96 6.94
C ILE A 206 5.22 -6.23 6.68
N LYS A 207 5.18 -5.29 5.74
CA LYS A 207 3.93 -4.61 5.35
C LYS A 207 2.89 -5.61 4.85
N LEU A 208 3.30 -6.64 4.10
CA LEU A 208 2.39 -7.70 3.65
C LEU A 208 1.76 -8.46 4.82
N ILE A 209 2.54 -8.83 5.83
CA ILE A 209 2.01 -9.47 7.06
C ILE A 209 1.03 -8.55 7.78
N LEU A 210 1.40 -7.28 7.97
CA LEU A 210 0.57 -6.31 8.70
C LEU A 210 -0.76 -6.04 7.97
N ASP A 211 -0.75 -5.92 6.64
CA ASP A 211 -1.98 -5.69 5.87
C ASP A 211 -2.79 -6.98 5.70
N THR A 212 -2.16 -8.17 5.73
CA THR A 212 -2.86 -9.45 5.87
C THR A 212 -3.64 -9.48 7.19
N ALA A 213 -3.02 -9.07 8.31
CA ALA A 213 -3.71 -9.00 9.60
C ALA A 213 -4.85 -7.98 9.58
N THR A 214 -4.62 -6.85 8.93
CA THR A 214 -5.62 -5.79 8.77
C THR A 214 -6.84 -6.29 8.03
N SER A 215 -6.62 -6.98 6.90
CA SER A 215 -7.69 -7.51 6.08
C SER A 215 -8.48 -8.59 6.81
N TYR A 216 -7.78 -9.52 7.47
CA TYR A 216 -8.40 -10.53 8.34
C TYR A 216 -9.30 -9.91 9.41
N LEU A 217 -8.83 -8.88 10.13
CA LEU A 217 -9.60 -8.24 11.20
C LEU A 217 -10.87 -7.55 10.68
N VAL A 218 -10.85 -6.97 9.47
CA VAL A 218 -12.07 -6.41 8.85
C VAL A 218 -13.09 -7.51 8.56
N PHE A 219 -12.67 -8.62 7.96
CA PHE A 219 -13.57 -9.73 7.67
C PHE A 219 -14.11 -10.40 8.95
N ALA A 220 -13.29 -10.49 9.99
CA ALA A 220 -13.67 -10.98 11.31
C ALA A 220 -14.54 -10.00 12.12
N GLY A 221 -14.82 -8.79 11.61
CA GLY A 221 -15.63 -7.79 12.32
C GLY A 221 -14.94 -7.22 13.56
N ALA A 222 -13.61 -7.30 13.61
CA ALA A 222 -12.78 -6.96 14.78
C ALA A 222 -11.67 -5.95 14.43
N TYR A 223 -11.89 -5.15 13.40
CA TYR A 223 -10.94 -4.13 12.96
C TYR A 223 -10.71 -3.05 14.03
N GLU A 224 -9.45 -2.68 14.19
CA GLU A 224 -8.97 -1.65 15.11
C GLU A 224 -8.07 -0.67 14.34
N PRO A 225 -8.06 0.64 14.68
CA PRO A 225 -7.16 1.59 14.05
C PRO A 225 -5.73 1.40 14.57
N SER A 226 -4.72 1.71 13.75
CA SER A 226 -3.29 1.59 14.14
C SER A 226 -2.76 0.15 14.17
N PHE A 227 -1.47 -0.01 13.88
CA PHE A 227 -0.80 -1.32 13.91
C PHE A 227 -0.77 -1.90 15.32
N ARG A 228 -0.50 -1.07 16.35
CA ARG A 228 -0.47 -1.52 17.76
C ARG A 228 -1.80 -2.13 18.20
N ARG A 229 -2.92 -1.44 17.97
CA ARG A 229 -4.24 -1.94 18.42
C ARG A 229 -4.65 -3.19 17.64
N ARG A 230 -4.35 -3.25 16.33
CA ARG A 230 -4.57 -4.46 15.52
C ARG A 230 -3.80 -5.66 16.06
N ALA A 231 -2.53 -5.50 16.40
CA ALA A 231 -1.73 -6.58 16.99
C ALA A 231 -2.31 -7.07 18.32
N VAL A 232 -2.66 -6.14 19.23
CA VAL A 232 -3.30 -6.48 20.52
C VAL A 232 -4.61 -7.21 20.29
N ARG A 233 -5.46 -6.72 19.40
CA ARG A 233 -6.77 -7.32 19.11
C ARG A 233 -6.63 -8.71 18.50
N LEU A 234 -5.67 -8.90 17.61
CA LEU A 234 -5.39 -10.21 17.01
C LEU A 234 -4.92 -11.21 18.06
N CYS A 235 -4.07 -10.79 19.02
CA CYS A 235 -3.67 -11.64 20.16
C CYS A 235 -4.85 -12.00 21.07
N GLN A 236 -5.78 -11.07 21.32
CA GLN A 236 -7.01 -11.36 22.08
C GLN A 236 -7.86 -12.41 21.36
N LEU A 237 -8.12 -12.21 20.06
CA LEU A 237 -8.85 -13.17 19.24
C LEU A 237 -8.16 -14.53 19.21
N ALA A 238 -6.83 -14.59 19.12
CA ALA A 238 -6.08 -15.85 19.17
C ALA A 238 -6.28 -16.64 20.48
N ARG A 239 -6.55 -15.96 21.60
CA ARG A 239 -6.85 -16.60 22.90
C ARG A 239 -8.31 -17.02 23.00
N GLU A 240 -9.22 -16.19 22.50
CA GLU A 240 -10.68 -16.43 22.50
C GLU A 240 -11.08 -17.53 21.49
N SER A 241 -10.41 -17.59 20.33
CA SER A 241 -10.77 -18.39 19.17
C SER A 241 -10.37 -19.87 19.28
N ALA A 242 -9.74 -20.30 20.39
CA ALA A 242 -9.60 -21.72 20.71
C ALA A 242 -10.96 -22.47 20.72
N ALA A 243 -12.08 -21.75 20.77
CA ALA A 243 -13.46 -22.26 20.70
C ALA A 243 -14.22 -21.99 19.37
N LEU A 244 -13.68 -21.22 18.42
CA LEU A 244 -14.39 -20.78 17.20
C LEU A 244 -13.48 -20.87 15.97
N SER A 245 -13.45 -22.03 15.31
CA SER A 245 -12.65 -22.25 14.10
C SER A 245 -13.31 -21.68 12.84
N ALA A 246 -12.72 -20.63 12.26
CA ALA A 246 -12.95 -20.25 10.86
C ALA A 246 -11.77 -19.54 10.16
N ALA A 247 -10.64 -19.28 10.84
CA ALA A 247 -9.47 -18.62 10.23
C ALA A 247 -8.74 -19.57 9.27
N PRO A 248 -8.14 -19.07 8.17
CA PRO A 248 -7.47 -19.91 7.17
C PRO A 248 -6.05 -20.36 7.59
N PHE A 249 -5.61 -20.03 8.79
CA PHE A 249 -4.30 -20.38 9.35
C PHE A 249 -4.35 -20.39 10.88
N SER A 250 -3.28 -20.88 11.52
CA SER A 250 -3.12 -20.82 12.97
C SER A 250 -3.10 -19.37 13.46
N LEU A 251 -4.20 -18.95 14.10
CA LEU A 251 -4.36 -17.57 14.55
C LEU A 251 -3.34 -17.19 15.63
N LYS A 252 -2.94 -18.15 16.48
CA LYS A 252 -1.89 -17.96 17.49
C LYS A 252 -0.54 -17.63 16.85
N GLN A 253 -0.07 -18.49 15.94
CA GLN A 253 1.22 -18.29 15.26
C GLN A 253 1.22 -16.99 14.45
N PHE A 254 0.10 -16.69 13.78
CA PHE A 254 -0.04 -15.47 13.02
C PHE A 254 -0.05 -14.22 13.93
N ALA A 255 -0.73 -14.25 15.07
CA ALA A 255 -0.74 -13.15 16.03
C ALA A 255 0.65 -12.87 16.63
N ASP A 256 1.42 -13.92 16.93
CA ASP A 256 2.80 -13.80 17.40
C ASP A 256 3.69 -13.13 16.34
N GLN A 257 3.55 -13.55 15.08
CA GLN A 257 4.27 -12.96 13.95
C GLN A 257 3.89 -11.49 13.72
N VAL A 258 2.58 -11.17 13.72
CA VAL A 258 2.08 -9.80 13.57
C VAL A 258 2.58 -8.90 14.70
N SER A 259 2.67 -9.42 15.93
CA SER A 259 3.20 -8.67 17.07
C SER A 259 4.69 -8.35 16.89
N ALA A 260 5.50 -9.32 16.46
CA ALA A 260 6.91 -9.10 16.14
C ALA A 260 7.10 -8.09 15.00
N CYS A 261 6.36 -8.25 13.91
CA CYS A 261 6.35 -7.31 12.78
C CYS A 261 5.91 -5.89 13.19
N THR A 262 4.91 -5.78 14.08
CA THR A 262 4.43 -4.49 14.61
C THR A 262 5.50 -3.83 15.46
N ALA A 263 6.14 -4.58 16.35
CA ALA A 263 7.23 -4.09 17.19
C ALA A 263 8.38 -3.55 16.32
N TRP A 264 8.79 -4.29 15.29
CA TRP A 264 9.83 -3.82 14.37
C TRP A 264 9.40 -2.60 13.55
N LYS A 265 8.19 -2.60 12.98
CA LYS A 265 7.66 -1.47 12.21
C LYS A 265 7.71 -0.19 13.04
N ILE A 266 7.39 -0.30 14.32
CA ILE A 266 7.32 0.82 15.25
C ILE A 266 8.67 1.15 15.86
N SER A 267 9.59 0.21 16.03
CA SER A 267 10.88 0.47 16.66
C SER A 267 11.93 0.89 15.63
N GLY A 268 11.81 0.49 14.37
CA GLY A 268 12.85 0.66 13.34
C GLY A 268 14.16 -0.05 13.66
N SER A 269 14.21 -0.83 14.75
CA SER A 269 15.44 -1.47 15.24
C SER A 269 15.48 -2.91 14.79
N GLU A 270 16.51 -3.27 14.02
CA GLU A 270 16.78 -4.67 13.65
C GLU A 270 16.95 -5.58 14.87
N LYS A 271 17.50 -5.06 15.97
CA LYS A 271 17.67 -5.79 17.24
C LYS A 271 16.36 -6.26 17.87
N SER A 272 15.23 -5.66 17.50
CA SER A 272 13.92 -6.00 18.07
C SER A 272 13.22 -7.16 17.37
N CYS A 273 13.81 -7.70 16.31
CA CYS A 273 13.15 -8.71 15.51
C CYS A 273 14.10 -9.84 15.10
N ASP A 274 13.96 -10.99 15.76
CA ASP A 274 14.38 -12.30 15.23
C ASP A 274 13.46 -12.68 14.06
N LEU A 275 13.45 -11.85 13.02
CA LEU A 275 12.84 -12.21 11.76
C LEU A 275 13.71 -13.30 11.16
N ARG A 276 13.24 -14.55 11.30
CA ARG A 276 13.82 -15.70 10.62
C ARG A 276 14.09 -15.34 9.16
N PRO A 277 15.21 -15.76 8.55
CA PRO A 277 15.55 -15.45 7.15
C PRO A 277 14.42 -15.70 6.13
N ALA A 278 13.46 -16.56 6.48
CA ALA A 278 12.29 -16.91 5.69
C ALA A 278 11.00 -16.09 5.93
N VAL A 279 11.03 -14.92 6.58
CA VAL A 279 9.80 -14.15 6.90
C VAL A 279 8.91 -13.83 5.70
N TRP A 280 9.50 -13.61 4.53
CA TRP A 280 8.74 -13.39 3.29
C TRP A 280 7.95 -14.62 2.87
N LYS A 281 8.45 -15.85 3.09
CA LYS A 281 7.73 -17.09 2.77
C LYS A 281 6.44 -17.19 3.58
N GLU A 282 6.53 -16.88 4.87
CA GLU A 282 5.36 -16.83 5.74
C GLU A 282 4.39 -15.72 5.34
N ALA A 283 4.91 -14.54 4.95
CA ALA A 283 4.08 -13.46 4.44
C ALA A 283 3.26 -13.89 3.21
N VAL A 284 3.91 -14.54 2.24
CA VAL A 284 3.27 -15.08 1.03
C VAL A 284 2.24 -16.15 1.41
N ARG A 285 2.61 -17.13 2.24
CA ARG A 285 1.71 -18.21 2.67
C ARG A 285 0.45 -17.68 3.34
N HIS A 286 0.60 -16.74 4.28
CA HIS A 286 -0.54 -16.12 4.96
C HIS A 286 -1.41 -15.28 4.01
N ALA A 287 -0.79 -14.51 3.11
CA ALA A 287 -1.52 -13.71 2.12
C ALA A 287 -2.32 -14.59 1.15
N CYS A 288 -1.76 -15.69 0.64
CA CYS A 288 -2.46 -16.63 -0.24
C CYS A 288 -3.65 -17.29 0.47
N ALA A 289 -3.41 -17.83 1.68
CA ALA A 289 -4.44 -18.47 2.48
C ALA A 289 -5.59 -17.50 2.81
N LEU A 290 -5.25 -16.25 3.16
CA LEU A 290 -6.24 -15.22 3.43
C LEU A 290 -7.00 -14.82 2.17
N TRP A 291 -6.32 -14.55 1.06
CA TRP A 291 -6.95 -14.11 -0.18
C TRP A 291 -8.02 -15.10 -0.66
N ARG A 292 -7.72 -16.41 -0.61
CA ARG A 292 -8.69 -17.46 -0.95
C ARG A 292 -9.88 -17.45 0.01
N TRP A 293 -9.62 -17.37 1.31
CA TRP A 293 -10.66 -17.32 2.34
C TRP A 293 -11.56 -16.08 2.18
N GLU A 294 -10.98 -14.91 1.90
CA GLU A 294 -11.71 -13.67 1.64
C GLU A 294 -12.61 -13.80 0.42
N LEU A 295 -12.15 -14.43 -0.67
CA LEU A 295 -13.00 -14.67 -1.83
C LEU A 295 -14.17 -15.61 -1.53
N VAL A 296 -13.97 -16.65 -0.71
CA VAL A 296 -15.05 -17.51 -0.23
C VAL A 296 -16.10 -16.68 0.52
N GLN A 297 -15.65 -15.82 1.43
CA GLN A 297 -16.52 -14.93 2.21
C GLN A 297 -17.23 -13.88 1.34
N LEU A 298 -16.52 -13.23 0.42
CA LEU A 298 -17.08 -12.23 -0.48
C LEU A 298 -18.13 -12.84 -1.41
N THR A 299 -17.88 -14.05 -1.93
CA THR A 299 -18.79 -14.71 -2.88
C THR A 299 -19.89 -15.54 -2.23
N GLY A 300 -19.84 -15.75 -0.90
CA GLY A 300 -20.73 -16.63 -0.15
C GLY A 300 -20.73 -18.06 -0.73
N ALA A 301 -19.62 -18.48 -1.34
CA ALA A 301 -19.53 -19.75 -2.03
C ALA A 301 -18.98 -20.85 -1.09
N PRO A 302 -19.18 -22.13 -1.43
CA PRO A 302 -18.54 -23.23 -0.72
C PRO A 302 -17.00 -23.15 -0.77
N ALA A 303 -16.33 -23.53 0.32
CA ALA A 303 -14.87 -23.47 0.44
C ALA A 303 -14.10 -24.45 -0.48
N ASN A 304 -14.80 -25.45 -1.03
CA ASN A 304 -14.23 -26.47 -1.92
C ASN A 304 -14.16 -26.04 -3.40
N LEU A 305 -14.68 -24.86 -3.77
CA LEU A 305 -14.57 -24.38 -5.15
C LEU A 305 -13.12 -24.08 -5.54
N SER A 306 -12.79 -24.28 -6.81
CA SER A 306 -11.49 -23.87 -7.35
C SER A 306 -11.32 -22.34 -7.29
N GLU A 307 -10.08 -21.87 -7.27
CA GLU A 307 -9.79 -20.43 -7.26
C GLU A 307 -10.38 -19.72 -8.49
N ASP A 308 -10.31 -20.35 -9.67
CA ASP A 308 -10.89 -19.80 -10.89
C ASP A 308 -12.43 -19.69 -10.81
N ALA A 309 -13.09 -20.63 -10.15
CA ALA A 309 -14.54 -20.57 -9.95
C ALA A 309 -14.93 -19.46 -8.96
N LEU A 310 -14.19 -19.33 -7.85
CA LEU A 310 -14.37 -18.23 -6.89
C LEU A 310 -14.14 -16.87 -7.56
N TRP A 311 -13.07 -16.75 -8.35
CA TRP A 311 -12.73 -15.54 -9.08
C TRP A 311 -13.82 -15.16 -10.09
N THR A 312 -14.27 -16.12 -10.91
CA THR A 312 -15.31 -15.90 -11.92
C THR A 312 -16.60 -15.43 -11.26
N ARG A 313 -16.98 -16.07 -10.15
CA ARG A 313 -18.15 -15.66 -9.36
C ARG A 313 -17.99 -14.26 -8.79
N TRP A 314 -16.81 -13.90 -8.30
CA TRP A 314 -16.54 -12.56 -7.79
C TRP A 314 -16.65 -11.49 -8.88
N VAL A 315 -15.96 -11.69 -10.01
CA VAL A 315 -16.00 -10.75 -11.16
C VAL A 315 -17.41 -10.62 -11.74
N SER A 316 -18.21 -11.70 -11.75
CA SER A 316 -19.59 -11.64 -12.25
C SER A 316 -20.52 -10.70 -11.48
N ARG A 317 -20.13 -10.30 -10.25
CA ARG A 317 -20.87 -9.32 -9.45
C ARG A 317 -20.54 -7.87 -9.79
N LEU A 318 -19.48 -7.64 -10.56
CA LEU A 318 -19.10 -6.31 -11.00
C LEU A 318 -20.05 -5.83 -12.10
N THR A 319 -20.48 -4.58 -11.99
CA THR A 319 -21.41 -4.01 -12.97
C THR A 319 -20.68 -3.62 -14.25
N ALA A 320 -21.34 -3.74 -15.40
CA ALA A 320 -20.78 -3.32 -16.69
C ALA A 320 -20.25 -1.86 -16.69
N PRO A 321 -20.91 -0.88 -16.04
CA PRO A 321 -20.36 0.47 -15.90
C PRO A 321 -19.04 0.54 -15.14
N GLN A 322 -18.82 -0.28 -14.10
CA GLN A 322 -17.55 -0.31 -13.37
C GLN A 322 -16.42 -0.83 -14.27
N THR A 323 -16.70 -1.91 -15.00
CA THR A 323 -15.74 -2.48 -15.97
C THR A 323 -15.39 -1.48 -17.06
N ALA A 324 -16.40 -0.86 -17.68
CA ALA A 324 -16.19 0.13 -18.74
C ALA A 324 -15.38 1.34 -18.23
N ARG A 325 -15.69 1.88 -17.06
CA ARG A 325 -14.94 3.00 -16.46
C ARG A 325 -13.47 2.65 -16.22
N GLY A 326 -13.19 1.43 -15.75
CA GLY A 326 -11.82 0.97 -15.54
C GLY A 326 -11.01 0.98 -16.83
N TRP A 327 -11.55 0.42 -17.91
CA TRP A 327 -10.88 0.39 -19.22
C TRP A 327 -10.78 1.78 -19.87
N LEU A 328 -11.80 2.63 -19.72
CA LEU A 328 -11.76 4.02 -20.19
C LEU A 328 -10.69 4.86 -19.46
N SER A 329 -10.52 4.64 -18.15
CA SER A 329 -9.46 5.28 -17.36
C SER A 329 -8.07 4.90 -17.89
N LEU A 330 -7.87 3.61 -18.16
CA LEU A 330 -6.63 3.08 -18.74
C LEU A 330 -6.35 3.70 -20.13
N ALA A 331 -7.35 3.69 -21.02
CA ALA A 331 -7.24 4.30 -22.34
C ALA A 331 -6.90 5.80 -22.29
N ARG A 332 -7.48 6.53 -21.33
CA ARG A 332 -7.20 7.96 -21.13
C ARG A 332 -5.76 8.19 -20.68
N ARG A 333 -5.26 7.42 -19.70
CA ARG A 333 -3.90 7.55 -19.17
C ARG A 333 -2.82 7.19 -20.19
N ARG A 334 -3.07 6.15 -20.99
CA ARG A 334 -2.15 5.75 -22.07
C ARG A 334 -2.19 6.72 -23.26
N GLY A 335 -3.31 7.42 -23.42
CA GLY A 335 -3.60 8.29 -24.56
C GLY A 335 -4.39 7.51 -25.63
N TRP A 336 -5.57 8.01 -25.98
CA TRP A 336 -6.53 7.36 -26.89
C TRP A 336 -5.88 6.95 -28.23
N SER A 337 -5.17 7.88 -28.86
CA SER A 337 -4.50 7.67 -30.15
C SER A 337 -3.27 6.78 -30.09
N LYS A 338 -2.64 6.61 -28.91
CA LYS A 338 -1.50 5.71 -28.72
C LYS A 338 -1.95 4.27 -28.43
N SER A 339 -3.21 4.11 -28.05
CA SER A 339 -3.75 2.86 -27.50
C SER A 339 -4.54 2.02 -28.51
N TRP A 340 -4.90 2.55 -29.68
CA TRP A 340 -5.84 1.88 -30.60
C TRP A 340 -5.45 0.45 -30.98
N ARG A 341 -4.13 0.16 -31.08
CA ARG A 341 -3.62 -1.19 -31.36
C ARG A 341 -3.89 -2.19 -30.22
N SER A 342 -4.00 -1.70 -28.98
CA SER A 342 -4.26 -2.51 -27.78
C SER A 342 -5.75 -2.73 -27.52
N TRP A 343 -6.64 -1.99 -28.20
CA TRP A 343 -8.09 -2.05 -27.95
C TRP A 343 -8.71 -3.44 -28.14
N PRO A 344 -8.41 -4.20 -29.23
CA PRO A 344 -8.99 -5.54 -29.38
C PRO A 344 -8.65 -6.46 -28.20
N ARG A 345 -7.41 -6.38 -27.71
CA ARG A 345 -6.96 -7.12 -26.52
C ARG A 345 -7.73 -6.68 -25.27
N TRP A 346 -7.86 -5.37 -25.05
CA TRP A 346 -8.58 -4.83 -23.89
C TRP A 346 -10.07 -5.20 -23.91
N VAL A 347 -10.71 -5.21 -25.09
CA VAL A 347 -12.08 -5.70 -25.25
C VAL A 347 -12.17 -7.18 -24.87
N GLY A 348 -11.22 -8.00 -25.30
CA GLY A 348 -11.12 -9.41 -24.88
C GLY A 348 -10.99 -9.55 -23.36
N LEU A 349 -10.07 -8.79 -22.76
CA LEU A 349 -9.82 -8.80 -21.32
C LEU A 349 -10.99 -8.25 -20.49
N SER A 350 -11.82 -7.37 -21.06
CA SER A 350 -12.98 -6.80 -20.35
C SER A 350 -14.01 -7.85 -19.93
N ARG A 351 -14.03 -9.01 -20.60
CA ARG A 351 -14.83 -10.18 -20.21
C ARG A 351 -14.39 -10.79 -18.88
N HIS A 352 -13.17 -10.50 -18.44
CA HIS A 352 -12.59 -10.96 -17.19
C HIS A 352 -12.58 -9.88 -16.09
N GLY A 353 -13.25 -8.75 -16.34
CA GLY A 353 -13.45 -7.67 -15.37
C GLY A 353 -12.66 -6.38 -15.69
N PRO A 354 -12.63 -5.42 -14.75
CA PRO A 354 -11.85 -4.21 -14.88
C PRO A 354 -10.33 -4.49 -14.87
N PRO A 355 -9.48 -3.61 -15.45
CA PRO A 355 -8.03 -3.81 -15.49
C PRO A 355 -7.39 -4.11 -14.14
N ARG A 356 -7.88 -3.43 -13.08
CA ARG A 356 -7.46 -3.63 -11.70
C ARG A 356 -7.63 -5.06 -11.21
N TYR A 357 -8.75 -5.67 -11.56
CA TYR A 357 -9.05 -7.03 -11.15
C TYR A 357 -8.18 -8.03 -11.91
N ALA A 358 -7.89 -7.78 -13.19
CA ALA A 358 -6.92 -8.58 -13.91
C ALA A 358 -5.54 -8.59 -13.23
N MET A 359 -5.05 -7.42 -12.78
CA MET A 359 -3.81 -7.33 -12.00
C MET A 359 -3.88 -8.07 -10.67
N TYR A 360 -5.00 -7.97 -9.93
CA TYR A 360 -5.19 -8.72 -8.69
C TYR A 360 -5.16 -10.23 -8.91
N ARG A 361 -5.75 -10.73 -10.00
CA ARG A 361 -5.67 -12.14 -10.38
C ARG A 361 -4.24 -12.57 -10.69
N VAL A 362 -3.49 -11.76 -11.42
CA VAL A 362 -2.08 -12.04 -11.73
C VAL A 362 -1.24 -12.05 -10.46
N ALA A 363 -1.44 -11.10 -9.57
CA ALA A 363 -0.74 -11.03 -8.28
C ALA A 363 -1.00 -12.28 -7.43
N ALA A 364 -2.28 -12.68 -7.29
CA ALA A 364 -2.66 -13.87 -6.54
C ALA A 364 -2.07 -15.14 -7.15
N GLY A 365 -2.20 -15.35 -8.46
CA GLY A 365 -1.63 -16.51 -9.14
C GLY A 365 -0.11 -16.58 -9.06
N LEU A 366 0.57 -15.43 -9.05
CA LEU A 366 2.02 -15.35 -8.87
C LEU A 366 2.43 -15.70 -7.44
N LEU A 367 1.73 -15.16 -6.43
CA LEU A 367 1.97 -15.49 -5.02
C LEU A 367 1.71 -16.97 -4.71
N SER A 368 0.63 -17.56 -5.22
CA SER A 368 0.32 -18.98 -4.99
C SER A 368 1.46 -19.88 -5.50
N ARG A 369 1.97 -19.63 -6.71
CA ARG A 369 3.09 -20.40 -7.28
C ARG A 369 4.40 -20.19 -6.51
N LEU A 370 4.62 -18.98 -5.98
CA LEU A 370 5.75 -18.71 -5.09
C LEU A 370 5.62 -19.46 -3.76
N SER A 371 4.41 -19.57 -3.21
CA SER A 371 4.12 -20.33 -1.99
C SER A 371 4.43 -21.82 -2.19
N ASP A 372 3.90 -22.43 -3.25
CA ASP A 372 4.11 -23.86 -3.56
C ASP A 372 5.60 -24.18 -3.74
N SER A 373 6.35 -23.27 -4.34
CA SER A 373 7.79 -23.42 -4.55
C SER A 373 8.60 -23.30 -3.25
N ALA A 374 8.14 -22.47 -2.31
CA ALA A 374 8.79 -22.28 -1.02
C ALA A 374 8.73 -23.55 -0.15
N GLU A 375 7.72 -24.40 -0.35
CA GLU A 375 7.54 -25.68 0.33
C GLU A 375 8.42 -26.81 -0.24
N MET A 376 8.83 -26.72 -1.52
CA MET A 376 9.58 -27.78 -2.22
C MET A 376 11.12 -27.75 -2.04
N GLY A 377 11.65 -27.07 -1.02
CA GLY A 377 13.01 -27.33 -0.53
C GLY A 377 14.16 -27.17 -1.53
N GLY A 378 14.23 -26.05 -2.25
CA GLY A 378 15.47 -25.62 -2.94
C GLY A 378 15.70 -26.21 -4.33
N THR A 379 14.75 -26.90 -4.95
CA THR A 379 14.83 -27.15 -6.39
C THR A 379 14.80 -25.81 -7.14
N PRO A 380 15.77 -25.54 -8.04
CA PRO A 380 15.78 -24.29 -8.81
C PRO A 380 14.46 -24.14 -9.56
N PHE A 381 13.90 -22.92 -9.51
CA PHE A 381 12.65 -22.48 -10.14
C PHE A 381 12.55 -23.06 -11.56
N ARG A 382 11.96 -24.25 -11.74
CA ARG A 382 11.98 -24.92 -13.04
C ARG A 382 11.01 -24.21 -13.98
N LEU A 383 11.56 -23.86 -15.14
CA LEU A 383 11.02 -23.32 -16.40
C LEU A 383 9.69 -23.92 -16.96
N GLY A 384 8.89 -24.62 -16.17
CA GLY A 384 7.64 -25.26 -16.61
C GLY A 384 6.35 -24.54 -16.19
N SER A 385 6.42 -23.49 -15.37
CA SER A 385 5.24 -22.71 -15.01
C SER A 385 4.83 -21.82 -16.19
N ASN A 386 3.58 -21.94 -16.65
CA ASN A 386 3.05 -21.10 -17.72
C ASN A 386 2.85 -19.65 -17.22
N TRP A 387 3.94 -18.89 -17.10
CA TRP A 387 3.91 -17.46 -16.79
C TRP A 387 3.23 -16.67 -17.90
N GLY A 388 3.31 -17.17 -19.15
CA GLY A 388 2.64 -16.61 -20.32
C GLY A 388 1.13 -16.48 -20.14
N GLU A 389 0.47 -17.48 -19.53
CA GLU A 389 -0.96 -17.42 -19.21
C GLU A 389 -1.31 -16.27 -18.26
N LEU A 390 -0.57 -16.11 -17.16
CA LEU A 390 -0.81 -15.00 -16.23
C LEU A 390 -0.47 -13.66 -16.90
N ARG A 391 0.62 -13.59 -17.65
CA ARG A 391 1.03 -12.39 -18.39
C ARG A 391 -0.01 -11.98 -19.43
N ALA A 392 -0.70 -12.93 -20.05
CA ALA A 392 -1.75 -12.66 -21.02
C ALA A 392 -2.94 -11.90 -20.41
N LEU A 393 -3.14 -11.99 -19.08
CA LEU A 393 -4.18 -11.25 -18.37
C LEU A 393 -3.81 -9.78 -18.13
N LEU A 394 -2.52 -9.39 -18.24
CA LEU A 394 -2.12 -8.00 -18.04
C LEU A 394 -2.58 -7.12 -19.22
N PRO A 395 -3.00 -5.87 -18.95
CA PRO A 395 -3.39 -4.93 -20.01
C PRO A 395 -2.27 -4.65 -21.02
N GLU A 396 -1.04 -4.46 -20.53
CA GLU A 396 0.15 -4.19 -21.32
C GLU A 396 1.37 -4.95 -20.74
N GLY A 397 2.42 -5.17 -21.55
CA GLY A 397 3.73 -5.60 -21.05
C GLY A 397 4.62 -4.38 -20.78
N ALA A 398 5.48 -4.41 -19.76
CA ALA A 398 6.34 -3.27 -19.48
C ALA A 398 7.38 -3.09 -20.61
N PRO A 399 7.66 -1.86 -21.05
CA PRO A 399 8.65 -1.60 -22.10
C PRO A 399 10.04 -2.18 -21.79
N ALA A 400 10.45 -2.11 -20.52
CA ALA A 400 11.73 -2.63 -20.04
C ALA A 400 11.82 -4.17 -20.02
N SER A 401 10.70 -4.88 -20.20
CA SER A 401 10.65 -6.34 -20.20
C SER A 401 10.88 -6.97 -21.58
N VAL A 402 10.96 -6.14 -22.64
CA VAL A 402 11.11 -6.63 -24.02
C VAL A 402 12.48 -7.30 -24.17
N GLY A 403 12.49 -8.58 -24.57
CA GLY A 403 13.71 -9.36 -24.80
C GLY A 403 14.27 -10.10 -23.58
N LEU A 404 13.71 -9.93 -22.38
CA LEU A 404 14.09 -10.73 -21.20
C LEU A 404 13.52 -12.15 -21.30
N GLU A 405 14.20 -13.13 -20.70
CA GLU A 405 13.66 -14.49 -20.53
C GLU A 405 12.36 -14.47 -19.73
N ASP A 406 11.43 -15.37 -20.05
CA ASP A 406 10.15 -15.48 -19.34
C ASP A 406 10.37 -16.06 -17.93
N SER A 407 10.53 -15.16 -16.96
CA SER A 407 10.70 -15.46 -15.54
C SER A 407 9.57 -14.87 -14.70
N TRP A 408 9.44 -15.35 -13.45
CA TRP A 408 8.46 -14.82 -12.50
C TRP A 408 8.81 -13.36 -12.11
N GLN A 409 10.10 -12.99 -12.04
CA GLN A 409 10.54 -11.62 -11.76
C GLN A 409 10.10 -10.67 -12.87
N LYS A 410 10.19 -11.10 -14.14
CA LYS A 410 9.71 -10.32 -15.28
C LYS A 410 8.21 -10.10 -15.20
N LEU A 411 7.43 -11.13 -14.85
CA LEU A 411 5.99 -11.00 -14.65
C LEU A 411 5.65 -10.06 -13.48
N ALA A 412 6.39 -10.14 -12.37
CA ALA A 412 6.24 -9.24 -11.23
C ALA A 412 6.57 -7.78 -11.60
N ALA A 413 7.63 -7.55 -12.39
CA ALA A 413 7.98 -6.23 -12.91
C ALA A 413 6.90 -5.68 -13.85
N ASP A 414 6.38 -6.51 -14.78
CA ASP A 414 5.27 -6.13 -15.66
C ASP A 414 4.01 -5.76 -14.87
N LEU A 415 3.66 -6.56 -13.87
CA LEU A 415 2.53 -6.33 -12.98
C LEU A 415 2.70 -5.01 -12.21
N SER A 416 3.86 -4.79 -11.60
CA SER A 416 4.20 -3.56 -10.88
C SER A 416 4.10 -2.33 -11.78
N TRP A 417 4.65 -2.41 -12.99
CA TRP A 417 4.58 -1.32 -13.97
C TRP A 417 3.15 -1.00 -14.40
N ASN A 418 2.30 -2.01 -14.67
CA ASN A 418 0.89 -1.79 -15.00
C ASN A 418 0.15 -1.12 -13.83
N TYR A 419 0.41 -1.56 -12.61
CA TYR A 419 -0.20 -1.01 -11.41
C TYR A 419 0.18 0.46 -11.22
N LYS A 420 1.48 0.77 -11.27
CA LYS A 420 2.00 2.14 -11.14
C LYS A 420 1.47 3.07 -12.24
N SER A 421 1.55 2.62 -13.49
CA SER A 421 1.21 3.45 -14.66
C SER A 421 -0.29 3.74 -14.77
N PHE A 422 -1.15 2.77 -14.42
CA PHE A 422 -2.57 2.84 -14.76
C PHE A 422 -3.51 2.91 -13.56
N LEU A 423 -3.11 2.43 -12.38
CA LEU A 423 -4.02 2.29 -11.24
C LEU A 423 -3.70 3.16 -10.03
N LEU A 424 -2.43 3.52 -9.80
CA LEU A 424 -2.09 4.46 -8.73
C LEU A 424 -2.88 5.77 -8.90
N GLY A 425 -3.56 6.19 -7.83
CA GLY A 425 -4.42 7.36 -7.82
C GLY A 425 -5.75 7.21 -8.59
N THR A 426 -6.21 5.98 -8.86
CA THR A 426 -7.56 5.73 -9.40
C THR A 426 -8.47 5.11 -8.34
N ASP A 427 -9.72 5.53 -8.34
CA ASP A 427 -10.82 4.87 -7.66
C ASP A 427 -11.68 4.21 -8.74
N ALA A 428 -11.73 2.86 -8.77
CA ALA A 428 -12.56 2.09 -9.71
C ALA A 428 -13.68 1.35 -8.97
#